data_AF-A0AAP0EF32-F1
#
_entry.id   AF-A0AAP0EF32-F1
#
_cell.length_a   1.000
_cell.length_b   1.000
_cell.length_c   1.000
_cell.angle_alpha   90.00
_cell.angle_beta   90.00
_cell.angle_gamma   90.00
#
_symmetry.space_group_name_H-M   'P 1'
#
loop_
_entity.id
_entity.type
_entity.pdbx_description
1 polymer ?
#
loop_
_entity_poly.entity_id
_entity_poly.type
_entity_poly.pdbx_seq_one_letter_code
_entity_poly.pdbx_strand_id
1 'polypeptide(L)'
;MDSSYGIVKLKPKQASKYGRFVVEEHNKKNAQSLIYDSIDEASVKCQRCGTDDRYRFTVYVKQAGAREAVPYEAILKDKQPGSNSPNLDLRSFKRKV
;
A
#
# COMPACT_ATOMS: atom_id res chain seq x y z
N MET A 1 20.08 6.05 -14.16
CA MET A 1 19.74 6.06 -12.73
C MET A 1 19.14 4.71 -12.40
N ASP A 2 19.80 3.97 -11.53
CA ASP A 2 19.38 2.62 -11.13
C ASP A 2 17.99 2.69 -10.50
N SER A 3 17.00 2.24 -11.26
CA SER A 3 15.58 2.43 -10.97
C SER A 3 15.04 1.26 -10.14
N SER A 4 15.83 0.71 -9.24
CA SER A 4 15.46 -0.46 -8.46
C SER A 4 14.70 -0.07 -7.19
N TYR A 5 13.68 -0.86 -6.86
CA TYR A 5 13.01 -0.81 -5.56
C TYR A 5 13.96 -1.28 -4.45
N GLY A 6 14.23 -0.44 -3.47
CA GLY A 6 14.95 -0.82 -2.24
C GLY A 6 13.98 -1.25 -1.15
N ILE A 7 14.34 -2.26 -0.34
CA ILE A 7 13.56 -2.64 0.84
C ILE A 7 13.65 -1.50 1.86
N VAL A 8 12.52 -1.05 2.39
CA VAL A 8 12.47 0.02 3.40
C VAL A 8 11.61 -0.41 4.59
N LYS A 9 12.02 0.03 5.78
CA LYS A 9 11.23 -0.18 6.99
C LYS A 9 10.39 1.06 7.27
N LEU A 10 9.07 0.95 7.07
CA LEU A 10 8.13 1.98 7.50
C LEU A 10 7.96 1.93 9.03
N LYS A 11 7.63 3.07 9.63
CA LYS A 11 7.16 3.07 11.02
C LYS A 11 5.79 2.35 11.08
N PRO A 12 5.46 1.58 12.14
CA PRO A 12 4.21 0.80 12.19
C PRO A 12 2.93 1.63 11.96
N LYS A 13 2.89 2.86 12.49
CA LYS A 13 1.79 3.81 12.26
C LYS A 13 1.66 4.22 10.79
N GLN A 14 2.79 4.43 10.11
CA GLN A 14 2.82 4.79 8.69
C GLN A 14 2.44 3.59 7.81
N ALA A 15 2.97 2.40 8.12
CA ALA A 15 2.62 1.16 7.44
C ALA A 15 1.11 0.88 7.49
N SER A 16 0.52 0.95 8.69
CA SER A 16 -0.93 0.82 8.88
C SER A 16 -1.73 1.90 8.13
N LYS A 17 -1.25 3.15 8.12
CA LYS A 17 -1.88 4.25 7.37
C LYS A 17 -1.90 3.97 5.87
N TYR A 18 -0.78 3.52 5.30
CA TYR A 18 -0.69 3.19 3.88
C TYR A 18 -1.54 1.97 3.53
N GLY A 19 -1.51 0.93 4.37
CA GLY A 19 -2.33 -0.27 4.20
C GLY A 19 -3.83 0.03 4.18
N ARG A 20 -4.34 0.83 5.13
CA ARG A 20 -5.75 1.25 5.14
C ARG A 20 -6.10 2.11 3.93
N PHE A 21 -5.25 3.08 3.61
CA PHE A 21 -5.46 3.99 2.48
C PHE A 21 -5.67 3.21 1.17
N VAL A 22 -4.81 2.23 0.86
CA VAL A 22 -4.93 1.50 -0.42
C VAL A 22 -6.21 0.67 -0.50
N VAL A 23 -6.68 0.13 0.62
CA VAL A 23 -7.94 -0.63 0.68
C VAL A 23 -9.15 0.29 0.51
N GLU A 24 -9.15 1.42 1.21
CA GLU A 24 -10.22 2.43 1.11
C GLU A 24 -10.33 3.00 -0.31
N GLU A 25 -9.21 3.38 -0.93
CA GLU A 25 -9.20 3.91 -2.29
C GLU A 25 -9.62 2.86 -3.31
N HIS A 26 -9.22 1.60 -3.13
CA HIS A 26 -9.69 0.51 -4.00
C HIS A 26 -11.20 0.29 -3.86
N ASN A 27 -11.72 0.28 -2.64
CA ASN A 27 -13.15 0.14 -2.36
C ASN A 27 -13.97 1.26 -3.00
N LYS A 28 -13.53 2.52 -2.86
CA LYS A 28 -14.17 3.70 -3.48
C LYS A 28 -14.21 3.58 -5.01
N LYS A 29 -13.09 3.20 -5.63
CA LYS A 29 -12.97 3.12 -7.09
C LYS A 29 -13.75 1.97 -7.72
N ASN A 30 -13.93 0.87 -6.99
CA ASN A 30 -14.51 -0.37 -7.52
C ASN A 30 -15.87 -0.76 -6.88
N ALA A 31 -16.44 0.11 -6.04
CA ALA A 31 -17.64 -0.16 -5.26
C ALA A 31 -17.57 -1.50 -4.48
N GLN A 32 -16.42 -1.77 -3.86
CA GLN A 32 -16.18 -2.98 -3.04
C GLN A 32 -16.16 -2.66 -1.54
N SER A 33 -16.25 -3.71 -0.71
CA SER A 33 -16.27 -3.63 0.75
C SER A 33 -15.18 -4.51 1.39
N LEU A 34 -13.96 -4.44 0.86
CA LEU A 34 -12.82 -5.14 1.45
C LEU A 34 -12.46 -4.52 2.81
N ILE A 35 -12.11 -5.37 3.77
CA ILE A 35 -11.73 -5.00 5.13
C ILE A 35 -10.21 -5.12 5.24
N TYR A 36 -9.54 -4.04 5.64
CA TYR A 36 -8.11 -4.09 5.94
C TYR A 36 -7.83 -4.99 7.15
N ASP A 37 -6.90 -5.93 7.01
CA ASP A 37 -6.45 -6.79 8.12
C ASP A 37 -5.07 -6.34 8.61
N SER A 38 -4.06 -6.45 7.74
CA SER A 38 -2.66 -6.17 8.09
C SER A 38 -1.83 -5.84 6.86
N ILE A 39 -0.63 -5.31 7.08
CA ILE A 39 0.39 -5.07 6.05
C ILE A 39 1.61 -5.92 6.35
N ASP A 40 2.19 -6.55 5.32
CA ASP A 40 3.47 -7.23 5.44
C ASP A 40 4.59 -6.19 5.40
N GLU A 41 5.03 -5.75 6.57
CA GLU A 41 6.09 -4.74 6.72
C GLU A 41 7.43 -5.17 6.09
N ALA A 42 7.70 -6.48 6.00
CA ALA A 42 8.92 -6.99 5.38
C ALA A 42 8.87 -6.94 3.85
N SER A 43 7.66 -6.88 3.28
CA SER A 43 7.47 -6.76 1.83
C SER A 43 7.59 -5.33 1.29
N VAL A 44 7.71 -4.32 2.16
CA VAL A 44 7.67 -2.92 1.75
C VAL A 44 8.96 -2.56 1.01
N LYS A 45 8.79 -2.15 -0.24
CA LYS A 45 9.86 -1.63 -1.07
C LYS A 45 9.52 -0.22 -1.52
N CYS A 46 10.50 0.68 -1.50
CA CYS A 46 10.37 2.04 -2.01
C CYS A 46 11.33 2.24 -3.20
N GLN A 47 10.82 2.89 -4.23
CA GLN A 47 11.60 3.41 -5.34
C GLN A 47 11.47 4.94 -5.30
N ARG A 48 12.59 5.63 -5.09
CA ARG A 48 12.63 7.10 -5.12
C ARG A 48 12.74 7.58 -6.55
N CYS A 49 11.83 8.45 -6.96
CA CYS A 49 11.71 8.97 -8.32
C CYS A 49 11.69 10.50 -8.29
N GLY A 50 12.86 11.12 -8.08
CA GLY A 50 12.98 12.58 -8.00
C GLY A 50 12.21 13.13 -6.80
N THR A 51 11.08 13.80 -7.08
CA THR A 51 10.18 14.39 -6.08
C THR A 51 9.11 13.44 -5.57
N ASP A 52 8.97 12.24 -6.15
CA ASP A 52 7.95 11.28 -5.79
C ASP A 52 8.57 10.00 -5.24
N ASP A 53 7.90 9.33 -4.31
CA ASP A 53 8.23 7.97 -3.88
C ASP A 53 7.17 6.97 -4.39
N ARG A 54 7.61 5.80 -4.84
CA ARG A 54 6.72 4.68 -5.17
C ARG A 54 6.94 3.55 -4.20
N TYR A 55 5.93 3.23 -3.43
CA TYR A 55 5.91 2.11 -2.51
C TYR A 55 5.23 0.90 -3.17
N ARG A 56 5.81 -0.27 -2.99
CA ARG A 56 5.22 -1.57 -3.32
C ARG A 56 5.23 -2.42 -2.07
N PHE A 57 4.09 -3.01 -1.71
CA PHE A 57 3.96 -3.85 -0.52
C PHE A 57 2.80 -4.82 -0.65
N THR A 58 2.82 -5.85 0.18
CA THR A 58 1.72 -6.81 0.34
C THR A 58 0.82 -6.35 1.49
N VAL A 59 -0.47 -6.29 1.23
CA VAL A 59 -1.51 -5.99 2.23
C VAL A 59 -2.49 -7.15 2.27
N TYR A 60 -2.86 -7.56 3.47
CA TYR A 60 -3.83 -8.61 3.71
C TYR A 60 -5.20 -7.96 3.92
N VAL A 61 -6.19 -8.48 3.19
CA VAL A 61 -7.58 -7.98 3.25
C VAL A 61 -8.56 -9.13 3.40
N LYS A 62 -9.67 -8.87 4.07
CA LYS A 62 -10.78 -9.80 4.24
C LYS A 62 -11.99 -9.32 3.46
N GLN A 63 -12.79 -10.26 2.97
CA GLN A 63 -14.16 -9.95 2.57
C GLN A 63 -15.07 -10.07 3.79
N ALA A 64 -16.21 -9.37 3.80
CA ALA A 64 -17.19 -9.52 4.86
C ALA A 64 -17.61 -10.99 5.00
N GLY A 65 -17.49 -11.54 6.20
CA GLY A 65 -17.78 -12.95 6.50
C GLY A 65 -16.68 -13.96 6.13
N ALA A 66 -15.58 -13.52 5.52
CA ALA A 66 -14.43 -14.39 5.26
C ALA A 66 -13.64 -14.64 6.55
N ARG A 67 -13.22 -15.90 6.77
CA ARG A 67 -12.41 -16.28 7.94
C ARG A 67 -10.95 -15.85 7.80
N GLU A 68 -10.44 -15.84 6.57
CA GLU A 68 -9.02 -15.64 6.28
C GLU A 68 -8.80 -14.38 5.45
N ALA A 69 -7.68 -13.72 5.71
CA ALA A 69 -7.24 -12.60 4.89
C ALA A 69 -6.47 -13.11 3.67
N VAL A 70 -6.69 -12.47 2.53
CA VAL A 70 -6.04 -12.78 1.26
C VAL A 70 -5.00 -11.70 0.93
N PRO A 71 -3.82 -12.08 0.42
CA PRO A 71 -2.75 -11.13 0.09
C PRO A 71 -3.05 -10.39 -1.22
N TYR A 72 -2.85 -9.08 -1.19
CA TYR A 72 -2.90 -8.20 -2.34
C TYR A 72 -1.58 -7.44 -2.45
N GLU A 73 -1.04 -7.33 -3.66
CA GLU A 73 0.03 -6.38 -3.96
C GLU A 73 -0.58 -5.01 -4.20
N ALA A 74 -0.09 -4.02 -3.46
CA ALA A 74 -0.43 -2.63 -3.65
C ALA A 74 0.78 -1.85 -4.16
N ILE A 75 0.54 -0.94 -5.10
CA ILE A 75 1.49 0.08 -5.54
C ILE A 75 0.91 1.44 -5.21
N LEU A 76 1.62 2.16 -4.36
CA LEU A 76 1.24 3.48 -3.84
C LEU A 76 2.27 4.50 -4.32
N LYS A 77 1.81 5.64 -4.83
CA LYS A 77 2.68 6.78 -5.15
C LYS A 77 2.48 7.87 -4.09
N ASP A 78 3.55 8.31 -3.44
CA ASP A 78 3.58 9.50 -2.61
C ASP A 78 4.18 10.65 -3.44
N LYS A 79 3.36 11.66 -3.74
CA LYS A 79 3.76 12.82 -4.55
C LYS A 79 4.44 13.91 -3.70
N GLN A 80 4.48 13.74 -2.39
CA GLN A 80 5.08 14.70 -1.47
C GLN A 80 5.78 13.98 -0.31
N PRO A 81 6.79 13.14 -0.60
CA PRO A 81 7.50 12.37 0.42
C PRO A 81 8.20 13.31 1.42
N GLY A 82 8.14 12.96 2.70
CA GLY A 82 8.69 13.78 3.79
C GLY A 82 7.75 14.86 4.34
N SER A 83 6.59 15.07 3.73
CA SER A 83 5.52 15.90 4.30
C SER A 83 4.86 15.21 5.50
N ASN A 84 4.43 16.00 6.49
CA ASN A 84 3.58 15.51 7.58
C ASN A 84 2.20 15.02 7.08
N SER A 85 1.79 15.51 5.90
CA SER A 85 0.57 15.12 5.18
C SER A 85 0.97 14.59 3.80
N PRO A 86 1.28 13.29 3.68
CA PRO A 86 1.69 12.71 2.40
C PRO A 86 0.55 12.77 1.37
N ASN A 87 0.91 13.07 0.12
CA ASN A 87 -0.04 13.14 -0.99
C ASN A 87 -0.06 11.81 -1.71
N LEU A 88 -0.93 10.92 -1.24
CA LEU A 88 -0.96 9.52 -1.62
C LEU A 88 -1.90 9.28 -2.81
N ASP A 89 -1.47 8.40 -3.72
CA ASP A 89 -2.22 8.02 -4.90
C ASP A 89 -2.09 6.52 -5.17
N LEU A 90 -3.21 5.80 -5.11
CA LEU A 90 -3.26 4.37 -5.37
C LEU A 90 -3.08 4.10 -6.87
N ARG A 91 -1.96 3.46 -7.23
CA ARG A 91 -1.60 3.12 -8.62
C ARG A 91 -2.01 1.72 -9.02
N SER A 92 -1.91 0.75 -8.11
CA SER A 92 -2.33 -0.62 -8.39
C SER A 92 -2.74 -1.32 -7.10
N PHE A 93 -3.70 -2.22 -7.23
CA PHE A 93 -4.17 -3.08 -6.15
C PHE A 93 -4.63 -4.40 -6.78
N LYS A 94 -3.86 -5.48 -6.62
CA LYS A 94 -4.11 -6.76 -7.29
C LYS A 94 -3.91 -7.92 -6.33
N ARG A 95 -4.81 -8.90 -6.37
CA ARG A 95 -4.67 -10.13 -5.59
C ARG A 95 -3.39 -10.84 -6.00
N LYS A 96 -2.58 -11.29 -5.03
CA LYS A 96 -1.45 -12.19 -5.29
C LYS A 96 -2.01 -13.61 -5.42
N VAL A 97 -1.77 -14.22 -6.58
CA VAL A 97 -2.05 -15.65 -6.86
C VAL A 97 -0.85 -16.49 -6.48
#